data_AF-A0A6I9XB93-F1
#
_entry.id   AF-A0A6I9XB93-F1
#
_cell.length_a   1.000
_cell.length_b   1.000
_cell.length_c   1.000
_cell.angle_alpha   90.00
_cell.angle_beta   90.00
_cell.angle_gamma   90.00
#
_symmetry.space_group_name_H-M   'P 1'
#
loop_
_entity.id
_entity.type
_entity.pdbx_description
1 polymer ?
#
loop_
_entity_poly.entity_id
_entity_poly.type
_entity_poly.pdbx_seq_one_letter_code
_entity_poly.pdbx_strand_id
1 'polypeptide(L)'
;MDCCRNHSCFALEILAVEEGSRRKQLQSARSIDDEYTPTIFEMVQLISEPLNHSLGSSFLQWKAAAYSSKKPHREDTVHCQYYPLQAVGTLGPEFRILRAYFGEDVARRCSLSALNISFGSEDNEAYKEKGYLSWSALVGFGEPQREGFSLLVIVILAVALGTPVVLLLVGSLAMLTRQQKPCSDYDPIN
;
A
#
# COMPACT_ATOMS: atom_id res chain seq x y z
N MET A 1 8.36 -45.53 0.81
CA MET A 1 7.92 -44.56 -0.21
C MET A 1 7.05 -43.56 0.53
N ASP A 2 7.69 -42.57 1.14
CA ASP A 2 7.06 -41.68 2.11
C ASP A 2 6.49 -40.43 1.45
N CYS A 3 5.19 -40.23 1.69
CA CYS A 3 4.50 -38.96 1.93
C CYS A 3 4.66 -37.83 0.89
N CYS A 4 3.77 -37.80 -0.11
CA CYS A 4 3.38 -36.56 -0.79
C CYS A 4 2.76 -35.61 0.24
N ARG A 5 3.54 -34.63 0.68
CA ARG A 5 3.18 -33.69 1.74
C ARG A 5 2.13 -32.70 1.20
N ASN A 6 0.98 -32.68 1.86
CA ASN A 6 -0.22 -31.89 1.51
C ASN A 6 0.01 -30.41 1.88
N HIS A 7 0.68 -29.64 1.01
CA HIS A 7 0.89 -28.19 1.14
C HIS A 7 0.09 -27.46 0.06
N SER A 8 -1.18 -27.19 0.32
CA SER A 8 -2.01 -26.40 -0.60
C SER A 8 -1.82 -24.91 -0.32
N CYS A 9 -1.32 -24.18 -1.31
CA CYS A 9 -1.36 -22.71 -1.34
C CYS A 9 -2.58 -22.28 -2.15
N PHE A 10 -3.37 -21.36 -1.60
CA PHE A 10 -4.51 -20.80 -2.29
C PHE A 10 -4.06 -19.63 -3.17
N ALA A 11 -4.75 -19.44 -4.28
CA ALA A 11 -4.50 -18.34 -5.19
C ALA A 11 -5.81 -17.76 -5.72
N LEU A 12 -5.73 -16.51 -6.15
CA LEU A 12 -6.84 -15.75 -6.72
C LEU A 12 -6.37 -15.09 -8.02
N GLU A 13 -7.13 -15.31 -9.08
CA GLU A 13 -6.94 -14.67 -10.38
C GLU A 13 -7.96 -13.54 -10.52
N ILE A 14 -7.47 -12.34 -10.82
CA ILE A 14 -8.27 -11.12 -11.03
C ILE A 14 -8.18 -10.74 -12.49
N LEU A 15 -9.32 -10.71 -13.16
CA LEU A 15 -9.43 -10.18 -14.51
C LEU A 15 -9.89 -8.72 -14.45
N ALA A 16 -9.01 -7.81 -14.87
CA ALA A 16 -9.32 -6.40 -15.05
C ALA A 16 -9.60 -6.10 -16.52
N VAL A 17 -10.59 -5.24 -16.77
CA VAL A 17 -11.05 -4.89 -18.12
C VAL A 17 -11.03 -3.38 -18.28
N GLU A 18 -10.47 -2.91 -19.40
CA GLU A 18 -10.50 -1.49 -19.75
C GLU A 18 -10.96 -1.30 -21.20
N GLU A 19 -11.80 -0.29 -21.42
CA GLU A 19 -12.28 0.03 -22.76
C GLU A 19 -11.27 0.89 -23.54
N GLY A 20 -11.10 0.56 -24.81
CA GLY A 20 -10.19 1.24 -25.72
C GLY A 20 -8.72 0.85 -25.54
N SER A 21 -7.80 1.76 -25.87
CA SER A 21 -6.35 1.54 -25.78
C SER A 21 -5.79 1.76 -24.38
N ARG A 22 -6.63 1.77 -23.34
CA ARG A 22 -6.17 1.95 -21.96
C ARG A 22 -5.45 0.70 -21.48
N ARG A 23 -4.43 0.91 -20.64
CA ARG A 23 -3.69 -0.17 -20.02
C ARG A 23 -3.73 -0.04 -18.51
N LYS A 24 -3.99 -1.16 -17.85
CA LYS A 24 -3.76 -1.29 -16.41
C LYS A 24 -2.27 -1.34 -16.13
N GLN A 25 -1.84 -0.55 -15.16
CA GLN A 25 -0.49 -0.56 -14.65
C GLN A 25 -0.51 -1.11 -13.23
N LEU A 26 0.28 -2.15 -13.01
CA LEU A 26 0.57 -2.65 -11.68
C LEU A 26 1.69 -1.79 -11.08
N GLN A 27 1.42 -1.20 -9.92
CA GLN A 27 2.38 -0.41 -9.16
C GLN A 27 2.46 -0.96 -7.74
N SER A 28 3.67 -1.02 -7.19
CA SER A 28 3.87 -1.27 -5.77
C SER A 28 4.39 0.01 -5.14
N ALA A 29 3.73 0.45 -4.07
CA ALA A 29 4.15 1.56 -3.24
C ALA A 29 4.47 1.02 -1.85
N ARG A 30 5.73 1.20 -1.43
CA ARG A 30 6.13 0.87 -0.07
C ARG A 30 5.62 1.99 0.85
N SER A 31 4.54 1.72 1.59
CA SER A 31 3.93 2.67 2.52
C SER A 31 4.28 2.29 3.96
N ILE A 32 4.69 3.27 4.76
CA ILE A 32 4.89 3.09 6.20
C ILE A 32 3.61 3.54 6.89
N ASP A 33 2.62 2.65 6.92
CA ASP A 33 1.34 2.87 7.60
C ASP A 33 1.36 2.18 8.96
N ASP A 34 1.27 2.97 10.02
CA ASP A 34 1.14 2.53 11.40
C ASP A 34 -0.28 2.67 11.94
N GLU A 35 -1.18 3.36 11.22
CA GLU A 35 -2.53 3.69 11.66
C GLU A 35 -3.49 2.51 11.44
N TYR A 36 -3.43 1.84 10.29
CA TYR A 36 -4.41 0.82 9.92
C TYR A 36 -3.87 -0.60 9.81
N THR A 37 -2.55 -0.79 9.67
CA THR A 37 -2.00 -2.14 9.56
C THR A 37 -0.55 -2.22 10.05
N PRO A 38 -0.33 -2.38 11.37
CA PRO A 38 1.00 -2.37 11.93
C PRO A 38 1.83 -3.52 11.32
N THR A 39 3.01 -3.19 10.78
CA THR A 39 4.06 -4.10 10.25
C THR A 39 3.97 -4.47 8.76
N ILE A 40 2.92 -4.12 8.02
CA ILE A 40 2.85 -4.42 6.58
C ILE A 40 3.17 -3.15 5.79
N PHE A 41 4.40 -3.11 5.26
CA PHE A 41 4.96 -1.90 4.65
C PHE A 41 4.78 -1.82 3.12
N GLU A 42 4.05 -2.76 2.52
CA GLU A 42 3.86 -2.81 1.07
C GLU A 42 2.39 -2.78 0.71
N MET A 43 2.01 -1.71 0.03
CA MET A 43 0.72 -1.52 -0.60
C MET A 43 0.91 -1.70 -2.10
N VAL A 44 0.10 -2.57 -2.68
CA VAL A 44 0.10 -2.84 -4.10
C VAL A 44 -1.18 -2.25 -4.69
N GLN A 45 -1.05 -1.61 -5.84
CA GLN A 45 -2.16 -0.98 -6.52
C GLN A 45 -2.14 -1.30 -8.02
N LEU A 46 -3.31 -1.63 -8.55
CA LEU A 46 -3.56 -1.79 -9.97
C LEU A 46 -4.39 -0.59 -10.42
N ILE A 47 -3.76 0.33 -11.14
CA ILE A 47 -4.39 1.58 -11.57
C ILE A 47 -4.59 1.60 -13.10
N SER A 48 -5.66 2.26 -13.53
CA SER A 48 -5.81 2.63 -14.94
C SER A 48 -4.87 3.77 -15.29
N GLU A 49 -4.07 3.62 -16.35
CA GLU A 49 -3.26 4.72 -16.85
C GLU A 49 -4.18 5.80 -17.46
N PRO A 50 -4.17 7.05 -16.95
CA PRO A 50 -5.03 8.09 -17.47
C PRO A 50 -4.46 8.60 -18.80
N LEU A 51 -5.18 8.35 -19.91
CA LEU A 51 -4.82 8.89 -21.22
C LEU A 51 -4.98 10.42 -21.29
N ASN A 52 -5.80 11.00 -20.40
CA ASN A 52 -6.03 12.43 -20.19
C ASN A 52 -6.64 12.66 -18.79
N HIS A 53 -6.33 13.78 -18.13
CA HIS A 53 -6.84 14.17 -16.81
C HIS A 53 -8.38 14.26 -16.68
N SER A 54 -9.13 14.10 -17.79
CA SER A 54 -10.58 14.27 -17.85
C SER A 54 -11.40 13.00 -17.62
N LEU A 55 -10.80 11.81 -17.74
CA LEU A 55 -11.50 10.53 -17.56
C LEU A 55 -11.02 9.86 -16.27
N GLY A 56 -11.96 9.60 -15.37
CA GLY A 56 -11.68 9.00 -14.05
C GLY A 56 -10.87 7.71 -14.17
N SER A 57 -9.80 7.61 -13.39
CA SER A 57 -9.04 6.38 -13.18
C SER A 57 -9.87 5.39 -12.37
N SER A 58 -9.66 4.09 -12.57
CA SER A 58 -10.13 3.08 -11.62
C SER A 58 -8.93 2.42 -10.96
N PHE A 59 -9.09 2.01 -9.71
CA PHE A 59 -8.03 1.42 -8.93
C PHE A 59 -8.52 0.18 -8.18
N LEU A 60 -7.59 -0.75 -7.98
CA LEU A 60 -7.68 -1.86 -7.04
C LEU A 60 -6.44 -1.79 -6.16
N GLN A 61 -6.60 -1.72 -4.84
CA GLN A 61 -5.52 -1.48 -3.89
C GLN A 61 -5.61 -2.50 -2.75
N TRP A 62 -4.50 -3.14 -2.43
CA TRP A 62 -4.43 -4.12 -1.34
C TRP A 62 -3.07 -4.07 -0.66
N LYS A 63 -2.99 -4.64 0.53
CA LYS A 63 -1.73 -4.84 1.24
C LYS A 63 -1.19 -6.22 0.89
N ALA A 64 0.14 -6.38 0.80
CA ALA A 64 0.81 -7.65 0.46
C ALA A 64 0.74 -8.69 1.62
N ALA A 65 -0.43 -8.80 2.23
CA ALA A 65 -0.72 -9.59 3.40
C ALA A 65 -2.18 -10.04 3.46
N ALA A 66 -2.37 -11.23 4.02
CA ALA A 66 -3.64 -11.83 4.37
C ALA A 66 -3.58 -12.30 5.83
N TYR A 67 -4.67 -12.79 6.38
CA TYR A 67 -4.75 -13.26 7.77
C TYR A 67 -5.30 -14.69 7.82
N SER A 68 -4.68 -15.54 8.64
CA SER A 68 -5.12 -16.92 8.88
C SER A 68 -6.14 -17.06 10.02
N SER A 69 -6.61 -15.94 10.56
CA SER A 69 -7.56 -15.88 11.68
C SER A 69 -8.63 -14.82 11.45
N LYS A 70 -9.81 -15.04 12.04
CA LYS A 70 -10.94 -14.09 12.00
C LYS A 70 -10.61 -12.77 12.69
N LYS A 71 -9.75 -12.81 13.72
CA LYS A 71 -9.28 -11.61 14.39
C LYS A 71 -7.88 -11.31 13.85
N PRO A 72 -7.68 -10.21 13.10
CA PRO A 72 -6.40 -9.91 12.48
C PRO A 72 -5.37 -9.57 13.58
N HIS A 73 -4.50 -10.54 13.88
CA HIS A 73 -3.34 -10.35 14.75
C HIS A 73 -2.07 -10.46 13.91
N ARG A 74 -0.98 -9.87 14.39
CA ARG A 74 0.29 -9.81 13.65
C ARG A 74 0.87 -11.21 13.42
N GLU A 75 0.79 -12.06 14.42
CA GLU A 75 1.21 -13.47 14.39
C GLU A 75 0.45 -14.31 13.36
N ASP A 76 -0.74 -13.86 12.95
CA ASP A 76 -1.61 -14.56 12.01
C ASP A 76 -1.45 -14.05 10.56
N THR A 77 -0.43 -13.22 10.31
CA THR A 77 -0.18 -12.65 8.99
C THR A 77 0.37 -13.70 8.04
N VAL A 78 -0.26 -13.80 6.87
CA VAL A 78 0.14 -14.64 5.75
C VAL A 78 0.63 -13.74 4.63
N HIS A 79 1.84 -13.99 4.13
CA HIS A 79 2.38 -13.20 3.03
C HIS A 79 1.58 -13.44 1.74
N CYS A 80 1.30 -12.36 1.00
CA CYS A 80 0.69 -12.43 -0.32
C CYS A 80 1.76 -12.18 -1.38
N GLN A 81 1.90 -13.11 -2.30
CA GLN A 81 2.74 -12.93 -3.47
C GLN A 81 1.86 -12.59 -4.66
N TYR A 82 2.22 -11.54 -5.39
CA TYR A 82 1.52 -11.12 -6.61
C TYR A 82 2.46 -11.25 -7.80
N TYR A 83 1.88 -11.54 -8.97
CA TYR A 83 2.64 -11.79 -10.19
C TYR A 83 2.51 -10.63 -11.19
N PRO A 84 3.44 -10.50 -12.15
CA PRO A 84 3.32 -9.51 -13.21
C PRO A 84 2.00 -9.63 -13.96
N LEU A 85 1.44 -8.48 -14.34
CA LEU A 85 0.18 -8.39 -15.08
C LEU A 85 0.33 -9.05 -16.46
N GLN A 86 -0.60 -9.94 -16.80
CA GLN A 86 -0.61 -10.67 -18.07
C GLN A 86 -1.74 -10.18 -18.96
N ALA A 87 -1.44 -9.94 -20.24
CA ALA A 87 -2.48 -9.59 -21.21
C ALA A 87 -3.28 -10.84 -21.60
N VAL A 88 -4.61 -10.76 -21.56
CA VAL A 88 -5.49 -11.86 -21.91
C VAL A 88 -6.10 -11.60 -23.29
N GLY A 89 -5.82 -12.48 -24.24
CA GLY A 89 -6.27 -12.32 -25.63
C GLY A 89 -7.71 -12.76 -25.89
N THR A 90 -8.23 -13.69 -25.10
CA THR A 90 -9.58 -14.25 -25.29
C THR A 90 -10.30 -14.43 -23.97
N LEU A 91 -11.57 -14.06 -23.96
CA LEU A 91 -12.44 -14.24 -22.81
C LEU A 91 -13.10 -15.62 -22.86
N GLY A 92 -12.96 -16.40 -21.79
CA GLY A 92 -13.62 -17.70 -21.69
C GLY A 92 -15.16 -17.60 -21.58
N PRO A 93 -15.87 -18.73 -21.74
CA PRO A 93 -17.34 -18.79 -21.67
C PRO A 93 -17.93 -18.48 -20.28
N GLU A 94 -17.11 -18.52 -19.23
CA GLU A 94 -17.48 -18.28 -17.83
C GLU A 94 -17.82 -16.81 -17.53
N PHE A 95 -17.27 -15.86 -18.28
CA PHE A 95 -17.42 -14.42 -18.03
C PHE A 95 -18.72 -13.82 -18.61
N ARG A 96 -19.86 -14.38 -18.22
CA ARG A 96 -21.19 -13.99 -18.75
C ARG A 96 -21.59 -12.56 -18.39
N ILE A 97 -21.30 -12.10 -17.18
CA ILE A 97 -21.62 -10.74 -16.74
C ILE A 97 -20.83 -9.72 -17.57
N LEU A 98 -19.56 -10.00 -17.80
CA LEU A 98 -18.68 -9.14 -18.60
C LEU A 98 -19.23 -9.01 -20.03
N ARG A 99 -19.62 -10.13 -20.64
CA ARG A 99 -20.19 -10.20 -21.98
C ARG A 99 -21.56 -9.53 -22.07
N ALA A 100 -22.39 -9.63 -21.03
CA ALA A 100 -23.68 -8.94 -20.97
C ALA A 100 -23.52 -7.41 -20.90
N TYR A 101 -22.50 -6.92 -20.19
CA TYR A 101 -22.25 -5.48 -20.05
C TYR A 101 -21.51 -4.87 -21.25
N PHE A 102 -20.44 -5.52 -21.71
CA PHE A 102 -19.56 -5.02 -22.79
C PHE A 102 -19.87 -5.62 -24.17
N GLY A 103 -20.84 -6.53 -24.28
CA GLY A 103 -21.17 -7.24 -25.52
C GLY A 103 -20.21 -8.38 -25.88
N GLU A 104 -20.51 -9.07 -26.98
CA GLU A 104 -19.75 -10.21 -27.49
C GLU A 104 -18.34 -9.84 -27.97
N ASP A 105 -18.16 -8.62 -28.51
CA ASP A 105 -16.89 -8.14 -29.05
C ASP A 105 -15.95 -7.53 -27.99
N VAL A 106 -16.16 -7.83 -26.70
CA VAL A 106 -15.36 -7.27 -25.60
C VAL A 106 -13.86 -7.51 -25.77
N ALA A 107 -13.44 -8.70 -26.21
CA ALA A 107 -12.02 -9.01 -26.43
C ALA A 107 -11.38 -8.20 -27.58
N ARG A 108 -12.18 -7.60 -28.47
CA ARG A 108 -11.71 -6.73 -29.56
C ARG A 108 -11.70 -5.25 -29.18
N ARG A 109 -12.62 -4.83 -28.32
CA ARG A 109 -12.83 -3.41 -27.95
C ARG A 109 -12.16 -3.02 -26.64
N CYS A 110 -11.90 -4.00 -25.78
CA CYS A 110 -11.35 -3.79 -24.46
C CYS A 110 -10.01 -4.51 -24.31
N SER A 111 -9.10 -3.92 -23.55
CA SER A 111 -7.91 -4.59 -23.07
C SER A 111 -8.28 -5.41 -21.83
N LEU A 112 -7.88 -6.68 -21.83
CA LEU A 112 -8.08 -7.60 -20.71
C LEU A 112 -6.74 -7.89 -20.07
N SER A 113 -6.66 -7.76 -18.75
CA SER A 113 -5.43 -7.97 -17.99
C SER A 113 -5.70 -8.89 -16.79
N ALA A 114 -4.97 -9.99 -16.69
CA ALA A 114 -5.03 -10.92 -15.57
C ALA A 114 -3.92 -10.63 -14.56
N LEU A 115 -4.29 -10.64 -13.28
CA LEU A 115 -3.40 -10.53 -12.14
C LEU A 115 -3.60 -11.75 -11.25
N ASN A 116 -2.52 -12.46 -10.98
CA ASN A 116 -2.53 -13.60 -10.06
C ASN A 116 -1.96 -13.17 -8.70
N ILE A 117 -2.60 -13.62 -7.64
CA ILE A 117 -2.18 -13.41 -6.26
C ILE A 117 -2.23 -14.77 -5.55
N SER A 118 -1.13 -15.19 -4.94
CA SER A 118 -1.05 -16.40 -4.11
C SER A 118 -0.86 -16.02 -2.64
N PHE A 119 -1.37 -16.89 -1.78
CA PHE A 119 -1.38 -16.70 -0.33
C PHE A 119 -0.57 -17.81 0.34
N GLY A 120 0.49 -17.42 1.05
CA GLY A 120 1.40 -18.34 1.73
C GLY A 120 2.81 -18.32 1.16
N SER A 121 3.71 -19.01 1.85
CA SER A 121 5.09 -19.27 1.45
C SER A 121 5.40 -20.74 1.74
N GLU A 122 6.45 -21.30 1.13
CA GLU A 122 6.87 -22.70 1.36
C GLU A 122 7.04 -23.04 2.85
N ASP A 123 7.43 -22.06 3.66
CA ASP A 123 7.70 -22.21 5.09
C ASP A 123 6.46 -21.98 5.99
N ASN A 124 5.31 -21.57 5.44
CA ASN A 124 4.17 -21.15 6.24
C ASN A 124 2.87 -21.90 5.84
N GLU A 125 2.58 -22.99 6.55
CA GLU A 125 1.35 -23.79 6.42
C GLU A 125 0.12 -23.17 7.13
N ALA A 126 0.10 -21.84 7.33
CA ALA A 126 -0.93 -21.15 8.14
C ALA A 126 -2.39 -21.50 7.79
N TYR A 127 -2.69 -21.73 6.51
CA TYR A 127 -4.05 -22.14 6.12
C TYR A 127 -4.41 -23.53 6.60
N LYS A 128 -3.48 -24.49 6.53
CA LYS A 128 -3.75 -25.88 6.89
C LYS A 128 -4.01 -26.03 8.39
N GLU A 129 -3.36 -25.22 9.21
CA GLU A 129 -3.51 -25.22 10.65
C GLU A 129 -4.86 -24.65 11.10
N LYS A 130 -5.31 -23.53 10.51
CA LYS A 130 -6.50 -22.79 10.96
C LYS A 130 -7.74 -22.96 10.06
N GLY A 131 -7.56 -23.46 8.84
CA GLY A 131 -8.63 -23.60 7.84
C GLY A 131 -9.27 -22.28 7.43
N TYR A 132 -8.55 -21.16 7.60
CA TYR A 132 -9.08 -19.82 7.41
C TYR A 132 -8.07 -18.93 6.68
N LEU A 133 -8.56 -18.12 5.75
CA LEU A 133 -7.81 -17.10 5.05
C LEU A 133 -8.72 -15.90 4.82
N SER A 134 -8.26 -14.72 5.22
CA SER A 134 -8.93 -13.44 4.96
C SER A 134 -7.97 -12.51 4.25
N TRP A 135 -8.35 -12.10 3.06
CA TRP A 135 -7.66 -11.08 2.28
C TRP A 135 -8.63 -9.95 1.94
N SER A 136 -8.13 -8.72 1.96
CA SER A 136 -8.94 -7.52 1.75
C SER A 136 -8.31 -6.66 0.68
N ALA A 137 -9.15 -6.09 -0.17
CA ALA A 137 -8.77 -5.12 -1.19
C ALA A 137 -9.82 -4.01 -1.28
N LEU A 138 -9.38 -2.83 -1.67
CA LEU A 138 -10.21 -1.66 -1.97
C LEU A 138 -10.32 -1.53 -3.49
N VAL A 139 -11.54 -1.46 -4.01
CA VAL A 139 -11.83 -1.23 -5.43
C VAL A 139 -12.65 0.05 -5.58
N GLY A 140 -12.28 0.90 -6.53
CA GLY A 140 -12.95 2.19 -6.69
C GLY A 140 -12.63 2.91 -7.99
N PHE A 141 -13.31 4.05 -8.16
CA PHE A 141 -13.10 5.01 -9.23
C PHE A 141 -12.61 6.33 -8.62
N GLY A 142 -11.71 7.03 -9.32
CA GLY A 142 -11.04 8.24 -8.86
C GLY A 142 -9.58 7.99 -8.48
N GLU A 143 -9.07 8.87 -7.63
CA GLU A 143 -7.71 8.78 -7.10
C GLU A 143 -7.66 7.76 -5.96
N PRO A 144 -6.69 6.81 -5.96
CA PRO A 144 -6.53 5.86 -4.86
C PRO A 144 -6.20 6.59 -3.56
N GLN A 145 -6.63 6.02 -2.43
CA GLN A 145 -6.34 6.61 -1.13
C GLN A 145 -4.85 6.53 -0.83
N ARG A 146 -4.23 7.68 -0.60
CA ARG A 146 -2.85 7.77 -0.12
C ARG A 146 -2.84 7.50 1.38
N GLU A 147 -2.22 6.41 1.79
CA GLU A 147 -1.99 6.12 3.21
C GLU A 147 -0.91 7.09 3.75
N GLY A 148 -1.11 7.53 4.99
CA GLY A 148 -0.22 8.45 5.71
C GLY A 148 0.05 7.94 7.12
N PHE A 149 0.92 8.65 7.85
CA PHE A 149 1.20 8.32 9.25
C PHE A 149 0.02 8.62 10.16
N SER A 150 -0.16 7.81 11.21
CA SER A 150 -1.12 8.10 12.26
C SER A 150 -0.86 9.46 12.88
N LEU A 151 -1.92 10.18 13.25
CA LEU A 151 -1.81 11.42 14.02
C LEU A 151 -0.92 11.25 15.26
N LEU A 152 -0.98 10.08 15.91
CA LEU A 152 -0.14 9.76 17.06
C LEU A 152 1.36 9.79 16.71
N VAL A 153 1.76 9.12 15.63
CA VAL A 153 3.18 9.11 15.20
C VAL A 153 3.61 10.50 14.74
N ILE A 154 2.74 11.25 14.05
CA ILE A 154 3.01 12.64 13.69
C ILE A 154 3.28 13.48 14.95
N VAL A 155 2.47 13.32 16.01
CA VAL A 155 2.66 14.03 17.28
C VAL A 155 3.96 13.62 17.98
N ILE A 156 4.27 12.32 18.04
CA ILE A 156 5.53 11.83 18.63
C ILE A 156 6.73 12.41 17.89
N LEU A 157 6.72 12.36 16.56
CA LEU A 157 7.78 12.93 15.72
C LEU A 157 7.91 14.44 15.92
N ALA A 158 6.79 15.16 15.98
CA ALA A 158 6.76 16.60 16.22
C ALA A 158 7.37 16.97 17.58
N VAL A 159 7.07 16.22 18.64
CA VAL A 159 7.64 16.48 19.98
C VAL A 159 9.12 16.07 20.03
N ALA A 160 9.46 14.89 19.52
CA ALA A 160 10.81 14.34 19.57
C ALA A 160 11.82 15.18 18.78
N LEU A 161 11.43 15.72 17.62
CA LEU A 161 12.27 16.56 16.77
C LEU A 161 12.11 18.06 17.08
N GLY A 162 10.90 18.48 17.46
CA GLY A 162 10.62 19.89 17.77
C GLY A 162 11.29 20.35 19.06
N THR A 163 11.31 19.53 20.10
CA THR A 163 11.90 19.91 21.39
C THR A 163 13.40 20.24 21.27
N PRO A 164 14.25 19.41 20.63
CA PRO A 164 15.66 19.76 20.39
C PRO A 164 15.84 21.06 19.60
N VAL A 165 15.04 21.27 18.56
CA VAL A 165 15.13 22.49 17.71
C VAL A 165 14.80 23.74 18.52
N VAL A 166 13.73 23.70 19.32
CA VAL A 166 13.35 24.82 20.19
C VAL A 166 14.45 25.10 21.23
N LEU A 167 15.01 24.06 21.86
CA LEU A 167 16.11 24.23 22.82
C LEU A 167 17.35 24.85 22.17
N LEU A 168 17.70 24.45 20.95
CA LEU A 168 18.81 25.03 20.21
C LEU A 168 18.56 26.50 19.87
N LEU A 169 17.35 26.87 19.42
CA LEU A 169 17.01 28.26 19.10
C LEU A 169 17.03 29.15 20.36
N VAL A 170 16.40 28.70 21.44
CA VAL A 170 16.39 29.44 22.72
C VAL A 170 17.80 29.56 23.29
N GLY A 171 18.60 28.48 23.26
CA GLY A 171 20.00 28.50 23.68
C GLY A 171 20.85 29.46 22.85
N SER A 172 20.65 29.48 21.53
CA SER A 172 21.36 30.39 20.61
C SER A 172 21.00 31.85 20.88
N LEU A 173 19.72 32.16 21.07
CA LEU A 173 19.25 33.51 21.35
C LEU A 173 19.73 34.01 22.73
N ALA A 174 19.73 33.13 23.73
CA ALA A 174 20.27 33.43 25.05
C ALA A 174 21.78 33.72 25.01
N MET A 175 22.54 33.01 24.17
CA MET A 175 23.97 33.28 23.97
C MET A 175 24.20 34.62 23.26
N LEU A 176 23.45 34.92 22.21
CA LEU A 176 23.55 36.21 21.49
C LEU A 176 23.22 37.40 22.40
N THR A 177 22.14 37.31 23.19
CA THR A 177 21.75 38.37 24.13
C THR A 177 22.70 38.51 25.31
N ARG A 178 23.38 37.42 25.74
CA ARG A 178 24.47 37.50 26.73
C ARG A 178 25.73 38.14 26.18
N GLN A 179 26.10 37.84 24.93
CA GLN A 179 27.26 38.47 24.26
C GLN A 179 27.03 39.98 24.02
N GLN A 180 25.78 40.40 23.84
CA GLN A 180 25.41 41.81 23.70
C GLN A 180 25.31 42.60 25.03
N LYS A 181 25.59 42.01 26.20
CA LYS A 181 25.83 42.80 27.42
C LYS A 181 27.28 43.27 27.38
N PRO A 182 27.57 44.51 26.95
CA PRO A 182 28.94 45.00 26.82
C PRO A 182 29.47 45.34 28.20
N CYS A 183 30.79 45.24 28.36
CA CYS A 183 31.55 45.92 29.41
C CYS A 183 31.04 47.36 29.55
N SER A 184 30.23 47.62 30.57
CA SER A 184 29.87 48.97 31.00
C SER A 184 30.43 49.15 32.39
N ASP A 185 31.76 49.23 32.48
CA ASP A 185 32.42 49.95 33.55
C ASP A 185 33.84 50.31 33.08
N TYR A 186 33.95 51.41 32.37
CA TYR A 186 35.24 52.07 32.13
C TYR A 186 35.09 53.48 32.66
N ASP A 187 35.56 53.71 33.88
CA ASP A 187 35.68 55.04 34.48
C ASP A 187 36.88 55.76 33.83
N PRO A 188 36.67 56.87 33.09
CA PRO A 188 37.78 57.67 32.60
C PRO A 188 38.40 58.48 33.75
N ILE A 189 39.69 58.28 33.97
CA ILE A 189 40.49 59.03 34.95
C ILE A 189 40.75 60.44 34.40
N ASN A 190 40.19 61.46 35.04
CA ASN A 190 40.72 62.83 35.09
C ASN A 190 40.37 63.47 36.44
#